data_AF-A0A455W147-F1
#
_entry.id   AF-A0A455W147-F1
#
_cell.length_a   1.000
_cell.length_b   1.000
_cell.length_c   1.000
_cell.angle_alpha   90.00
_cell.angle_beta   90.00
_cell.angle_gamma   90.00
#
_symmetry.space_group_name_H-M   'P 1'
#
loop_
_entity.id
_entity.type
_entity.pdbx_description
1 polymer ?
#
loop_
_entity_poly.entity_id
_entity_poly.type
_entity_poly.pdbx_seq_one_letter_code
_entity_poly.pdbx_strand_id
1 'polypeptide(L)'
;MTSKQTGLTMIEVMVALLVLAIGLLGVAGMQTVSMQQTQGADQRSIAVLHVQTMADEVRSNRGLPSSADRATWEASVKKDLGEEATAEVTSVNANQDARIIVTWESRQTVWDSAEESEDTGSSMHKNSFSLLVRYAP
;
A
#
# COMPACT_ATOMS: atom_id res chain seq x y z
N MET A 1 62.01 -22.37 -2.92
CA MET A 1 60.86 -22.50 -3.83
C MET A 1 60.29 -21.10 -4.03
N THR A 2 60.55 -20.46 -5.16
CA THR A 2 60.08 -19.09 -5.43
C THR A 2 58.76 -19.18 -6.18
N SER A 3 57.67 -18.77 -5.51
CA SER A 3 56.35 -18.69 -6.12
C SER A 3 56.35 -17.59 -7.19
N LYS A 4 55.93 -17.89 -8.43
CA LYS A 4 55.80 -16.91 -9.51
C LYS A 4 54.58 -16.03 -9.24
N GLN A 5 54.81 -14.81 -8.77
CA GLN A 5 53.76 -13.81 -8.66
C GLN A 5 53.27 -13.43 -10.06
N THR A 6 52.06 -13.85 -10.40
CA THR A 6 51.40 -13.50 -11.65
C THR A 6 50.67 -12.18 -11.41
N GLY A 7 51.14 -11.09 -12.03
CA GLY A 7 50.51 -9.78 -11.91
C GLY A 7 49.19 -9.71 -12.66
N LEU A 8 48.26 -8.91 -12.15
CA LEU A 8 46.97 -8.63 -12.80
C LEU A 8 47.21 -7.83 -14.08
N THR A 9 46.51 -8.18 -15.15
CA THR A 9 46.57 -7.43 -16.42
C THR A 9 45.62 -6.22 -16.37
N MET A 10 45.91 -5.15 -17.10
CA MET A 10 45.02 -3.96 -17.15
C MET A 10 43.61 -4.30 -17.62
N ILE A 11 43.48 -5.22 -18.58
CA ILE A 11 42.19 -5.66 -19.11
C ILE A 11 41.35 -6.41 -18.06
N GLU A 12 42.00 -7.17 -17.17
CA GLU A 12 41.34 -7.91 -16.10
C GLU A 12 40.72 -6.96 -15.07
N VAL A 13 41.43 -5.89 -14.71
CA VAL A 13 40.90 -4.84 -13.82
C VAL A 13 39.75 -4.09 -14.49
N MET A 14 39.84 -3.79 -15.79
CA MET A 14 38.77 -3.12 -16.52
C MET A 14 37.49 -3.98 -16.61
N VAL A 15 37.64 -5.27 -16.86
CA VAL A 15 36.50 -6.20 -16.88
C VAL A 15 35.91 -6.35 -15.48
N ALA A 16 36.74 -6.44 -14.44
CA ALA A 16 36.26 -6.49 -13.05
C ALA A 16 35.46 -5.24 -12.67
N LEU A 17 35.93 -4.05 -13.05
CA LEU A 17 35.21 -2.79 -12.83
C LEU A 17 33.91 -2.71 -13.63
N LEU A 18 33.88 -3.22 -14.86
CA LEU A 18 32.66 -3.29 -15.67
C LEU A 18 31.60 -4.18 -15.01
N VAL A 19 31.99 -5.39 -14.60
CA VAL A 19 31.08 -6.33 -13.91
C VAL A 19 30.60 -5.74 -12.58
N LEU A 20 31.48 -5.09 -11.83
CA LEU A 20 31.13 -4.39 -10.59
C LEU A 20 30.13 -3.25 -10.85
N ALA A 21 30.36 -2.44 -11.88
CA ALA A 21 29.47 -1.33 -12.23
C ALA A 21 28.06 -1.83 -12.59
N ILE A 22 27.95 -2.90 -13.38
CA ILE A 22 26.67 -3.53 -13.72
C ILE A 22 25.99 -4.09 -12.46
N GLY A 23 26.76 -4.78 -11.60
CA GLY A 23 26.26 -5.33 -10.34
C GLY A 23 25.68 -4.26 -9.40
N LEU A 24 26.37 -3.14 -9.24
CA LEU A 24 25.91 -2.01 -8.42
C LEU A 24 24.64 -1.35 -8.99
N LEU A 25 24.53 -1.25 -10.31
CA LEU A 25 23.33 -0.74 -10.98
C LEU A 25 22.11 -1.64 -10.67
N GLY A 26 22.31 -2.96 -10.69
CA GLY A 26 21.27 -3.93 -10.31
C GLY A 26 20.78 -3.75 -8.87
N VAL A 27 21.70 -3.54 -7.92
CA VAL A 27 21.35 -3.31 -6.51
C VAL A 27 20.55 -2.00 -6.33
N ALA A 28 20.96 -0.92 -6.99
CA ALA A 28 20.23 0.35 -6.95
C ALA A 28 18.81 0.24 -7.54
N GLY A 29 18.66 -0.54 -8.62
CA GLY A 29 17.35 -0.86 -9.20
C GLY A 29 16.45 -1.62 -8.23
N MET A 30 16.98 -2.65 -7.57
CA MET A 30 16.24 -3.43 -6.56
C MET A 30 15.81 -2.56 -5.36
N GLN A 31 16.67 -1.65 -4.91
CA GLN A 31 16.33 -0.73 -3.82
C GLN A 31 15.11 0.15 -4.17
N THR A 32 15.01 0.58 -5.43
CA THR A 32 13.87 1.36 -5.92
C THR A 32 12.58 0.55 -5.90
N VAL A 33 12.62 -0.71 -6.37
CA VAL A 33 11.46 -1.61 -6.36
C VAL A 33 11.04 -1.95 -4.93
N SER A 34 11.98 -2.21 -4.04
CA SER A 34 11.71 -2.49 -2.61
C SER A 34 10.98 -1.34 -1.92
N MET A 35 11.34 -0.08 -2.25
CA MET A 35 10.67 1.09 -1.70
C MET A 35 9.23 1.23 -2.20
N GLN A 36 8.96 0.82 -3.44
CA GLN A 36 7.60 0.82 -4.00
C GLN A 36 6.72 -0.25 -3.35
N GLN A 37 7.27 -1.45 -3.12
CA GLN A 37 6.53 -2.53 -2.43
C GLN A 37 6.15 -2.14 -1.00
N THR A 38 7.03 -1.43 -0.30
CA THR A 38 6.79 -0.96 1.09
C THR A 38 5.62 0.03 1.14
N GLN A 39 5.55 0.97 0.20
CA GLN A 39 4.48 1.98 0.14
C GLN A 39 3.07 1.35 0.05
N GLY A 40 2.91 0.24 -0.69
CA GLY A 40 1.62 -0.46 -0.78
C GLY A 40 1.22 -1.18 0.51
N ALA A 41 2.20 -1.61 1.32
CA ALA A 41 1.94 -2.18 2.65
C ALA A 41 1.58 -1.09 3.67
N ASP A 42 2.20 0.09 3.55
CA ASP A 42 1.92 1.25 4.41
C ASP A 42 0.48 1.75 4.20
N GLN A 43 0.02 1.90 2.95
CA GLN A 43 -1.35 2.31 2.65
C GLN A 43 -2.40 1.34 3.25
N ARG A 44 -2.16 0.03 3.15
CA ARG A 44 -3.02 -0.98 3.79
C ARG A 44 -3.06 -0.82 5.31
N SER A 45 -1.90 -0.59 5.91
CA SER A 45 -1.77 -0.42 7.36
C SER A 45 -2.50 0.82 7.85
N ILE A 46 -2.39 1.94 7.12
CA ILE A 46 -3.11 3.19 7.38
C ILE A 46 -4.63 2.98 7.24
N ALA A 47 -5.08 2.27 6.21
CA ALA A 47 -6.51 1.98 6.03
C ALA A 47 -7.08 1.14 7.18
N VAL A 48 -6.35 0.11 7.61
CA VAL A 48 -6.75 -0.71 8.76
C VAL A 48 -6.79 0.14 10.03
N LEU A 49 -5.80 1.00 10.26
CA LEU A 49 -5.78 1.90 11.42
C LEU A 49 -7.02 2.81 11.45
N HIS A 50 -7.36 3.44 10.33
CA HIS A 50 -8.57 4.27 10.20
C HIS A 50 -9.84 3.49 10.55
N VAL A 51 -9.98 2.26 10.04
CA VAL A 51 -11.14 1.41 10.30
C VAL A 51 -11.23 1.00 11.77
N GLN A 52 -10.10 0.72 12.43
CA GLN A 52 -10.07 0.41 13.86
C GLN A 52 -10.47 1.62 14.71
N THR A 53 -9.93 2.80 14.42
CA THR A 53 -10.30 4.04 15.12
C THR A 53 -11.80 4.34 14.97
N MET A 54 -12.33 4.26 13.76
CA MET A 54 -13.77 4.43 13.51
C MET A 54 -14.62 3.39 14.26
N ALA A 55 -14.14 2.14 14.33
CA ALA A 55 -14.82 1.08 15.06
C ALA A 55 -14.87 1.34 16.56
N ASP A 56 -13.78 1.85 17.12
CA ASP A 56 -13.70 2.21 18.53
C ASP A 56 -14.58 3.42 18.86
N GLU A 57 -14.66 4.41 17.97
CA GLU A 57 -15.60 5.54 18.11
C GLU A 57 -17.06 5.07 18.08
N VAL A 58 -17.43 4.15 17.19
CA VAL A 58 -18.78 3.55 17.16
C VAL A 58 -19.11 2.80 18.45
N ARG A 59 -18.15 2.03 18.99
CA ARG A 59 -18.32 1.30 20.25
C ARG A 59 -18.46 2.25 21.44
N SER A 60 -17.63 3.30 21.47
CA SER A 60 -17.62 4.31 22.53
C SER A 60 -18.94 5.09 22.56
N ASN A 61 -19.41 5.52 21.38
CA ASN A 61 -20.66 6.26 21.23
C ASN A 61 -21.92 5.37 21.31
N ARG A 62 -21.76 4.05 21.34
CA ARG A 62 -22.84 3.03 21.32
C ARG A 62 -23.88 3.31 20.23
N GLY A 63 -23.41 3.72 19.06
CA GLY A 63 -24.31 4.16 18.00
C GLY A 63 -23.57 4.59 16.75
N LEU A 64 -24.33 4.92 15.72
CA LEU A 64 -23.78 5.42 14.48
C LEU A 64 -23.25 6.85 14.67
N PRO A 65 -22.12 7.20 14.04
CA PRO A 65 -21.62 8.57 14.00
C PRO A 65 -22.63 9.51 13.33
N SER A 66 -22.59 10.78 13.71
CA SER A 66 -23.39 11.82 13.02
C SER A 66 -22.89 12.03 11.59
N SER A 67 -23.66 12.72 10.75
CA SER A 67 -23.23 13.07 9.39
C SER A 67 -21.97 13.96 9.38
N ALA A 68 -21.79 14.79 10.41
CA ALA A 68 -20.59 15.63 10.56
C ALA A 68 -19.36 14.78 10.85
N ASP A 69 -19.46 13.83 11.79
CA ASP A 69 -18.34 12.94 12.14
C ASP A 69 -17.92 12.09 10.94
N ARG A 70 -18.90 11.56 10.18
CA ARG A 70 -18.64 10.80 8.96
C ARG A 70 -17.87 11.60 7.92
N ALA A 71 -18.20 12.89 7.75
CA ALA A 71 -17.47 13.76 6.83
C ALA A 71 -16.03 14.02 7.31
N THR A 72 -15.79 14.12 8.63
CA THR A 72 -14.43 14.24 9.17
C THR A 72 -13.60 12.97 8.98
N TRP A 73 -14.21 11.80 9.13
CA TRP A 73 -13.55 10.51 8.89
C TRP A 73 -13.21 10.36 7.40
N GLU A 74 -14.16 10.67 6.51
CA GLU A 74 -13.92 10.63 5.06
C GLU A 74 -12.80 11.59 4.64
N ALA A 75 -12.77 12.81 5.19
CA ALA A 75 -11.69 13.76 4.93
C ALA A 75 -10.32 13.25 5.40
N SER A 76 -10.28 12.57 6.55
CA SER A 76 -9.05 11.99 7.10
C SER A 76 -8.56 10.81 6.25
N VAL A 77 -9.48 9.95 5.81
CA VAL A 77 -9.20 8.83 4.90
C VAL A 77 -8.69 9.34 3.55
N LYS A 78 -9.30 10.38 2.98
CA LYS A 78 -8.83 10.99 1.72
C LYS A 78 -7.46 11.63 1.83
N LYS A 79 -7.20 12.31 2.94
CA LYS A 79 -5.91 12.93 3.24
C LYS A 79 -4.78 11.90 3.24
N ASP A 80 -5.01 10.72 3.83
CA ASP A 80 -3.94 9.75 4.09
C ASP A 80 -3.85 8.65 3.02
N LEU A 81 -4.95 8.33 2.32
CA LEU A 81 -5.01 7.26 1.31
C LEU A 81 -5.22 7.77 -0.13
N GLY A 82 -5.49 9.06 -0.32
CA GLY A 82 -5.70 9.70 -1.62
C GLY A 82 -7.13 10.19 -1.84
N GLU A 83 -7.31 11.14 -2.76
CA GLU A 83 -8.59 11.81 -3.05
C GLU A 83 -9.72 10.86 -3.47
N GLU A 84 -9.37 9.71 -4.04
CA GLU A 84 -10.34 8.67 -4.44
C GLU A 84 -10.73 7.73 -3.30
N ALA A 85 -10.13 7.86 -2.13
CA ALA A 85 -10.47 7.02 -0.99
C ALA A 85 -11.84 7.40 -0.41
N THR A 86 -12.62 6.38 -0.04
CA THR A 86 -13.94 6.55 0.55
C THR A 86 -14.04 5.80 1.86
N ALA A 87 -14.79 6.38 2.81
CA ALA A 87 -15.11 5.77 4.08
C ALA A 87 -16.64 5.73 4.24
N GLU A 88 -17.19 4.53 4.28
CA GLU A 88 -18.63 4.32 4.38
C GLU A 88 -18.97 3.55 5.65
N VAL A 89 -19.99 4.03 6.36
CA VAL A 89 -20.56 3.33 7.52
C VAL A 89 -22.02 3.01 7.27
N THR A 90 -22.36 1.74 7.28
CA THR A 90 -23.73 1.26 7.05
C THR A 90 -24.20 0.53 8.29
N SER A 91 -25.42 0.80 8.76
CA SER A 91 -26.06 -0.06 9.76
C SER A 91 -26.42 -1.40 9.12
N VAL A 92 -25.98 -2.49 9.75
CA VAL A 92 -26.30 -3.85 9.30
C VAL A 92 -27.57 -4.34 9.99
N ASN A 93 -27.70 -4.03 11.29
CA ASN A 93 -28.89 -4.30 12.09
C ASN A 93 -29.34 -3.00 12.74
N ALA A 94 -30.65 -2.78 12.82
CA ALA A 94 -31.26 -1.49 13.13
C ALA A 94 -30.66 -0.76 14.34
N ASN A 95 -30.12 -1.46 15.35
CA ASN A 95 -29.52 -0.87 16.55
C ASN A 95 -28.36 -1.70 17.17
N GLN A 96 -27.68 -2.57 16.43
CA GLN A 96 -26.71 -3.51 17.06
C GLN A 96 -25.40 -3.67 16.31
N ASP A 97 -25.40 -3.59 14.98
CA ASP A 97 -24.20 -3.84 14.18
C ASP A 97 -24.02 -2.72 13.14
N ALA A 98 -22.81 -2.15 13.08
CA ALA A 98 -22.36 -1.22 12.07
C ALA A 98 -21.26 -1.85 11.22
N ARG A 99 -21.34 -1.72 9.90
CA ARG A 99 -20.28 -2.10 8.97
C ARG A 99 -19.53 -0.84 8.56
N ILE A 100 -18.22 -0.85 8.74
CA ILE A 100 -17.32 0.20 8.28
C ILE A 100 -16.56 -0.36 7.09
N ILE A 101 -16.56 0.38 5.97
CA ILE A 101 -15.86 0.03 4.74
C ILE A 101 -14.96 1.20 4.37
N VAL A 102 -13.68 0.95 4.24
CA VAL A 102 -12.73 1.89 3.64
C VAL A 102 -12.27 1.33 2.31
N THR A 103 -12.47 2.10 1.25
CA THR A 103 -12.03 1.76 -0.11
C THR A 103 -11.00 2.77 -0.55
N TRP A 104 -9.90 2.31 -1.14
CA TRP A 104 -8.87 3.18 -1.70
C TRP A 104 -8.28 2.58 -2.97
N GLU A 105 -7.74 3.44 -3.81
CA GLU A 105 -7.01 3.04 -5.00
C GLU A 105 -5.56 2.71 -4.63
N SER A 106 -5.07 1.51 -4.96
CA SER A 106 -3.62 1.31 -4.99
C SER A 106 -3.08 1.87 -6.29
N ARG A 107 -2.06 2.72 -6.19
CA ARG A 107 -1.31 3.18 -7.35
C ARG A 107 -0.61 1.98 -7.98
N GLN A 108 -1.23 1.38 -8.99
CA GLN A 108 -0.66 0.26 -9.74
C GLN A 108 0.67 0.73 -10.35
N THR A 109 1.71 -0.09 -10.25
CA THR A 109 3.01 0.31 -10.78
C THR A 109 2.98 0.25 -12.30
N VAL A 110 3.70 1.17 -12.95
CA VAL A 110 3.83 1.22 -14.42
C VAL A 110 4.30 -0.11 -15.03
N TRP A 111 4.99 -0.94 -14.24
CA TRP A 111 5.46 -2.26 -14.63
C TRP A 111 4.34 -3.33 -14.68
N ASP A 112 3.37 -3.27 -13.76
CA ASP A 112 2.19 -4.16 -13.75
C ASP A 112 1.28 -3.88 -14.96
N SER A 113 1.11 -2.59 -15.30
CA SER A 113 0.27 -2.16 -16.43
C SER A 113 0.81 -2.53 -17.81
N ALA A 114 2.06 -3.02 -17.92
CA ALA A 114 2.63 -3.50 -19.18
C ALA A 114 2.26 -4.98 -19.49
N GLU A 115 1.91 -5.77 -18.48
CA GLU A 115 1.46 -7.15 -18.66
C GLU A 115 -0.03 -7.23 -19.04
N GLU A 116 -0.82 -6.20 -18.71
CA GLU A 116 -2.26 -6.12 -18.95
C GLU A 116 -2.60 -5.33 -20.24
N SER A 117 -2.07 -5.76 -21.39
CA SER A 117 -2.35 -5.12 -22.69
C SER A 117 -3.18 -5.94 -23.68
N GLU A 118 -3.71 -7.09 -23.25
CA GLU A 118 -4.64 -7.89 -24.05
C GLU A 118 -5.94 -8.14 -23.27
N ASP A 119 -6.98 -7.40 -23.65
CA ASP A 119 -8.40 -7.59 -23.31
C ASP A 119 -8.95 -6.91 -22.04
N THR A 120 -10.14 -6.32 -22.21
CA THR A 120 -11.05 -5.67 -21.25
C THR A 120 -10.65 -4.33 -20.61
N GLY A 121 -11.52 -3.34 -20.81
CA GLY A 121 -11.31 -1.96 -20.36
C GLY A 121 -11.27 -1.80 -18.84
N SER A 122 -10.28 -1.03 -18.38
CA SER A 122 -10.27 -0.23 -17.15
C SER A 122 -10.91 -0.91 -15.94
N SER A 123 -10.45 -2.11 -15.59
CA SER A 123 -10.71 -2.68 -14.27
C SER A 123 -9.75 -2.01 -13.27
N MET A 124 -10.13 -0.79 -12.84
CA MET A 124 -9.39 -0.03 -11.83
C MET A 124 -9.32 -0.86 -10.54
N HIS A 125 -8.12 -1.34 -10.17
CA HIS A 125 -7.93 -2.18 -8.98
C HIS A 125 -8.11 -1.39 -7.69
N LYS A 126 -9.33 -1.44 -7.12
CA LYS A 126 -9.66 -0.83 -5.83
C LYS A 126 -9.42 -1.84 -4.70
N ASN A 127 -8.67 -1.42 -3.68
CA ASN A 127 -8.58 -2.18 -2.44
C ASN A 127 -9.71 -1.73 -1.51
N SER A 128 -10.28 -2.69 -0.77
CA SER A 128 -11.27 -2.38 0.27
C SER A 128 -10.97 -3.19 1.52
N PHE A 129 -11.20 -2.57 2.66
CA PHE A 129 -11.18 -3.22 3.96
C PHE A 129 -12.53 -2.97 4.64
N SER A 130 -13.14 -4.03 5.17
CA SER A 130 -14.42 -3.91 5.88
C SER A 130 -14.35 -4.56 7.26
N LEU A 131 -14.97 -3.91 8.23
CA LEU A 131 -15.07 -4.38 9.60
C LEU A 131 -16.52 -4.29 10.08
N LEU A 132 -17.00 -5.37 10.67
CA LEU A 132 -18.30 -5.40 11.35
C LEU A 132 -18.09 -5.13 12.84
N VAL A 133 -18.77 -4.11 13.34
CA VAL A 133 -18.70 -3.64 14.71
C VAL A 133 -20.04 -3.85 15.36
N ARG A 134 -20.07 -4.66 16.42
CA ARG A 134 -21.24 -4.76 17.30
C ARG A 134 -21.17 -3.69 18.37
N TYR A 135 -22.23 -2.91 18.53
CA TYR A 135 -22.43 -2.00 19.66
C TYR A 135 -23.59 -2.49 20.53
N ALA A 136 -23.44 -2.34 21.85
CA ALA A 136 -24.44 -2.79 22.82
C ALA A 136 -25.69 -1.89 22.80
N PRO A 137 -26.88 -2.44 23.11
CA PRO A 137 -28.12 -1.65 23.24
C PRO A 137 -28.07 -0.63 24.39
#